data_AF-A0A3D8SNX1-F1
#
_entry.id   AF-A0A3D8SNX1-F1
#
_cell.length_a   1.000
_cell.length_b   1.000
_cell.length_c   1.000
_cell.angle_alpha   90.00
_cell.angle_beta   90.00
_cell.angle_gamma   90.00
#
_symmetry.space_group_name_H-M   'P 1'
#
loop_
_entity.id
_entity.type
_entity.pdbx_description
1 polymer ?
#
loop_
_entity_poly.entity_id
_entity_poly.type
_entity_poly.pdbx_seq_one_letter_code
_entity_poly.pdbx_strand_id
1 'polypeptide(L)'
;MKKFTGISIRRIRNAHDHNLIDLRMVDGLKTVEPEDNADDQPSLAMENSWTYEDWRPTVNEMVWPQWASMKPSEDQFRLLRQDILNSAQSIARRPYDPSGWSAKASALLSLGYPELACSDSYKAIIICDSVLAGVIKDEDPNADFVIGWDDQRKQAYYILLSALKMLHANADALRVSHQALRHYPQDEALLQIQKGFKASQKALLISLKGTKDISSRKRFVLSEMGQVNLCRYPWIPNDLLIRDKSLILKANLDMLKCSDFLEIKESNLGGAKTTSEQSFGIFAKKNIPKGEMVLKTKTPFGISKHQLTTQCYNCYSDLEPSSKIILPCCTNLRFCSTDCRDIAENYYHRIQCGKVFTAFTTELADKPYYSDSLEFSELIWLRALSISVQHGGHPLKTPLFARLMANYESDTPMPWNLGSSVVGPIKVLQSLGIDSFANPEYDGWALETIW
;
A
#
# COMPACT_ATOMS: atom_id res chain seq x y z
N MET A 1 12.65 65.97 -1.94
CA MET A 1 12.75 64.92 -2.98
C MET A 1 13.57 63.78 -2.39
N LYS A 2 13.18 62.51 -2.23
CA LYS A 2 11.96 61.73 -2.45
C LYS A 2 11.77 60.85 -1.18
N LYS A 3 10.51 60.66 -0.75
CA LYS A 3 10.10 59.74 0.32
C LYS A 3 10.23 58.28 -0.16
N PHE A 4 10.76 57.38 0.67
CA PHE A 4 10.51 55.95 0.55
C PHE A 4 9.55 55.53 1.67
N THR A 5 8.35 55.15 1.26
CA THR A 5 7.23 54.72 2.11
C THR A 5 7.26 53.21 2.33
N GLY A 6 7.06 52.82 3.59
CA GLY A 6 6.55 51.56 4.13
C GLY A 6 6.51 50.31 3.25
N ILE A 7 7.36 49.34 3.59
CA ILE A 7 7.12 47.93 3.29
C ILE A 7 6.28 47.36 4.44
N SER A 8 5.00 47.11 4.16
CA SER A 8 4.10 46.37 5.04
C SER A 8 4.46 44.88 4.98
N ILE A 9 4.90 44.33 6.10
CA ILE A 9 5.01 42.89 6.33
C ILE A 9 3.59 42.33 6.34
N ARG A 10 3.12 41.79 5.21
CA ARG A 10 1.90 40.97 5.17
C ARG A 10 2.25 39.54 5.56
N ARG A 11 1.76 39.16 6.75
CA ARG A 11 1.63 37.79 7.25
C ARG A 11 1.06 36.88 6.16
N ILE A 12 1.87 35.94 5.66
CA ILE A 12 1.36 34.74 5.00
C ILE A 12 0.91 33.80 6.11
N ARG A 13 -0.40 33.73 6.37
CA ARG A 13 -1.02 32.62 7.10
C ARG A 13 -1.88 31.87 6.09
N ASN A 14 -1.30 30.83 5.49
CA ASN A 14 -2.06 29.69 4.96
C ASN A 14 -1.40 28.44 5.55
N ALA A 15 -2.03 27.89 6.58
CA ALA A 15 -1.55 26.74 7.35
C ALA A 15 -1.89 25.39 6.69
N HIS A 16 -1.80 25.28 5.36
CA HIS A 16 -2.15 24.07 4.61
C HIS A 16 -1.09 23.64 3.58
N ASP A 17 0.11 24.21 3.60
CA ASP A 17 1.10 24.05 2.52
C ASP A 17 2.36 23.23 2.89
N HIS A 18 2.26 22.34 3.89
CA HIS A 18 3.38 21.46 4.26
C HIS A 18 2.98 19.98 4.29
N ASN A 19 3.80 19.19 3.59
CA ASN A 19 3.67 17.79 3.17
C ASN A 19 2.75 17.52 1.98
N LEU A 20 3.02 18.22 0.86
CA LEU A 20 2.92 17.56 -0.44
C LEU A 20 3.70 16.25 -0.31
N ILE A 21 3.12 15.12 -0.69
CA ILE A 21 3.90 13.89 -0.85
C ILE A 21 5.02 14.26 -1.81
N ASP A 22 6.24 14.42 -1.31
CA ASP A 22 7.39 14.50 -2.17
C ASP A 22 7.52 13.09 -2.75
N LEU A 23 7.04 12.95 -3.99
CA LEU A 23 7.18 11.71 -4.76
C LEU A 23 8.64 11.48 -5.17
N ARG A 24 9.57 12.40 -4.86
CA ARG A 24 11.00 12.26 -5.07
C ARG A 24 11.58 11.17 -4.16
N MET A 25 11.29 9.94 -4.51
CA MET A 25 12.05 8.76 -4.12
C MET A 25 13.25 8.65 -5.05
N VAL A 26 14.09 9.68 -5.04
CA VAL A 26 15.25 9.81 -5.95
C VAL A 26 16.51 9.21 -5.31
N ASP A 27 16.55 9.12 -3.98
CA ASP A 27 17.67 8.54 -3.25
C ASP A 27 17.43 7.05 -2.98
N GLY A 28 18.00 6.16 -3.80
CA GLY A 28 18.09 4.74 -3.44
C GLY A 28 17.91 3.71 -4.56
N LEU A 29 17.51 4.12 -5.77
CA LEU A 29 17.49 3.22 -6.93
C LEU A 29 18.94 2.91 -7.34
N LYS A 30 19.45 1.77 -6.89
CA LYS A 30 20.71 1.22 -7.37
C LYS A 30 20.36 0.10 -8.33
N THR A 31 20.84 0.20 -9.57
CA THR A 31 20.84 -0.91 -10.52
C THR A 31 21.61 -2.07 -9.87
N VAL A 32 20.91 -3.14 -9.51
CA VAL A 32 21.55 -4.43 -9.25
C VAL A 32 21.55 -5.13 -10.60
N GLU A 33 22.73 -5.47 -11.12
CA GLU A 33 22.79 -6.28 -12.35
C GLU A 33 22.04 -7.60 -12.10
N PRO A 34 21.08 -7.98 -12.95
CA PRO A 34 20.42 -9.26 -12.80
C PRO A 34 21.47 -10.38 -12.94
N GLU A 35 21.49 -11.30 -11.98
CA GLU A 35 22.20 -12.56 -12.20
C GLU A 35 21.49 -13.30 -13.34
N ASP A 36 22.22 -13.56 -14.43
CA ASP A 36 21.77 -14.35 -15.58
C ASP A 36 21.51 -15.81 -15.17
N ASN A 37 20.38 -16.06 -14.51
CA ASN A 37 19.82 -17.39 -14.30
C ASN A 37 18.54 -17.52 -15.15
N ALA A 38 18.75 -17.78 -16.44
CA ALA A 38 17.68 -17.87 -17.44
C ALA A 38 16.74 -19.08 -17.27
N ASP A 39 17.03 -20.02 -16.35
CA ASP A 39 16.34 -21.31 -16.29
C ASP A 39 15.36 -21.50 -15.12
N ASP A 40 15.14 -20.50 -14.26
CA ASP A 40 14.15 -20.58 -13.16
C ASP A 40 13.49 -19.20 -12.89
N GLN A 41 12.94 -18.56 -13.92
CA GLN A 41 12.09 -17.38 -13.69
C GLN A 41 10.80 -17.81 -13.00
N PRO A 42 10.51 -17.34 -11.76
CA PRO A 42 9.25 -17.66 -11.11
C PRO A 42 8.08 -17.16 -11.96
N SER A 43 7.04 -17.99 -12.15
CA SER A 43 5.87 -17.57 -12.94
C SER A 43 5.31 -16.27 -12.40
N LEU A 44 5.12 -15.28 -13.26
CA LEU A 44 4.54 -14.01 -12.83
C LEU A 44 3.09 -14.29 -12.43
N ALA A 45 2.67 -13.87 -11.23
CA ALA A 45 1.33 -14.19 -10.72
C ALA A 45 0.20 -13.86 -11.71
N MET A 46 0.36 -12.82 -12.52
CA MET A 46 -0.60 -12.40 -13.56
C MET A 46 -0.73 -13.37 -14.75
N GLU A 47 0.17 -14.34 -14.91
CA GLU A 47 0.16 -15.38 -15.95
C GLU A 47 -0.80 -16.54 -15.68
N ASN A 48 -1.36 -16.62 -14.46
CA ASN A 48 -2.40 -17.60 -14.14
C ASN A 48 -3.57 -17.52 -15.14
N SER A 49 -4.20 -18.65 -15.45
CA SER A 49 -5.35 -18.66 -16.35
C SER A 49 -6.56 -18.06 -15.65
N TRP A 50 -7.09 -16.95 -16.17
CA TRP A 50 -8.33 -16.33 -15.73
C TRP A 50 -9.16 -15.87 -16.93
N THR A 51 -10.47 -15.98 -16.78
CA THR A 51 -11.46 -15.76 -17.84
C THR A 51 -12.23 -14.45 -17.63
N TYR A 52 -13.06 -14.09 -18.60
CA TYR A 52 -13.96 -12.94 -18.48
C TYR A 52 -14.97 -13.15 -17.34
N GLU A 53 -15.34 -14.40 -17.07
CA GLU A 53 -16.24 -14.82 -16.00
C GLU A 53 -15.61 -14.69 -14.61
N ASP A 54 -14.29 -14.74 -14.50
CA ASP A 54 -13.53 -14.55 -13.25
C ASP A 54 -13.26 -13.07 -12.96
N TRP A 55 -13.35 -12.21 -13.97
CA TRP A 55 -13.02 -10.80 -13.87
C TRP A 55 -13.96 -10.04 -12.94
N ARG A 56 -13.39 -9.44 -11.90
CA ARG A 56 -14.09 -8.61 -10.92
C ARG A 56 -13.34 -7.28 -10.80
N PRO A 57 -13.83 -6.18 -11.39
CA PRO A 57 -13.18 -4.89 -11.25
C PRO A 57 -13.35 -4.33 -9.83
N THR A 58 -12.34 -3.60 -9.33
CA THR A 58 -12.34 -2.94 -8.01
C THR A 58 -12.94 -1.54 -8.04
N VAL A 59 -13.10 -0.93 -9.22
CA VAL A 59 -13.81 0.34 -9.36
C VAL A 59 -15.25 0.23 -8.86
N ASN A 60 -15.68 1.23 -8.10
CA ASN A 60 -17.02 1.25 -7.56
C ASN A 60 -18.01 1.85 -8.57
N GLU A 61 -18.85 1.01 -9.18
CA GLU A 61 -19.88 1.43 -10.12
C GLU A 61 -20.93 2.38 -9.54
N MET A 62 -21.25 2.28 -8.25
CA MET A 62 -22.21 3.20 -7.61
C MET A 62 -21.66 4.62 -7.51
N VAL A 63 -20.36 4.76 -7.29
CA VAL A 63 -19.68 6.05 -7.16
C VAL A 63 -19.22 6.57 -8.54
N TRP A 64 -18.87 5.65 -9.45
CA TRP A 64 -18.51 5.93 -10.85
C TRP A 64 -19.46 5.24 -11.86
N PRO A 65 -20.72 5.70 -12.02
CA PRO A 65 -21.69 5.06 -12.92
C PRO A 65 -21.27 5.02 -14.39
N GLN A 66 -20.35 5.91 -14.80
CA GLN A 66 -19.79 5.93 -16.15
C GLN A 66 -18.99 4.64 -16.45
N TRP A 67 -18.52 3.92 -15.43
CA TRP A 67 -17.85 2.63 -15.61
C TRP A 67 -18.72 1.64 -16.37
N ALA A 68 -20.02 1.58 -16.08
CA ALA A 68 -20.93 0.65 -16.74
C ALA A 68 -20.93 0.81 -18.27
N SER A 69 -20.76 2.04 -18.77
CA SER A 69 -20.63 2.32 -20.20
C SER A 69 -19.22 2.15 -20.76
N MET A 70 -18.20 2.12 -19.89
CA MET A 70 -16.79 1.97 -20.26
C MET A 70 -16.29 0.53 -20.10
N LYS A 71 -17.10 -0.35 -19.51
CA LYS A 71 -16.75 -1.74 -19.21
C LYS A 71 -16.34 -2.48 -20.50
N PRO A 72 -15.12 -3.04 -20.56
CA PRO A 72 -14.68 -3.84 -21.71
C PRO A 72 -15.66 -4.95 -22.09
N SER A 73 -15.88 -5.11 -23.40
CA SER A 73 -16.42 -6.34 -23.97
C SER A 73 -15.45 -7.51 -23.77
N GLU A 74 -15.92 -8.74 -23.97
CA GLU A 74 -15.09 -9.94 -23.83
C GLU A 74 -13.86 -9.92 -24.76
N ASP A 75 -14.00 -9.45 -26.00
CA ASP A 75 -12.87 -9.33 -26.93
C ASP A 75 -11.87 -8.26 -26.48
N GLN A 76 -12.36 -7.09 -26.05
CA GLN A 76 -11.50 -6.04 -25.48
C GLN A 76 -10.79 -6.54 -24.22
N PHE A 77 -11.47 -7.29 -23.38
CA PHE A 77 -10.91 -7.91 -22.20
C PHE A 77 -9.75 -8.85 -22.54
N ARG A 78 -9.92 -9.72 -23.55
CA ARG A 78 -8.85 -10.64 -23.99
C ARG A 78 -7.60 -9.89 -24.44
N LEU A 79 -7.77 -8.79 -25.17
CA LEU A 79 -6.68 -7.91 -25.58
C LEU A 79 -5.99 -7.26 -24.38
N LEU A 80 -6.77 -6.63 -23.49
CA LEU A 80 -6.24 -5.99 -22.28
C LEU A 80 -5.52 -6.97 -21.34
N ARG A 81 -6.03 -8.20 -21.23
CA ARG A 81 -5.34 -9.27 -20.49
C ARG A 81 -4.00 -9.60 -21.15
N GLN A 82 -3.96 -9.73 -22.48
CA GLN A 82 -2.70 -9.98 -23.19
C GLN A 82 -1.71 -8.82 -23.01
N ASP A 83 -2.19 -7.57 -22.99
CA ASP A 83 -1.36 -6.39 -22.73
C ASP A 83 -0.75 -6.42 -21.32
N ILE A 84 -1.52 -6.84 -20.30
CA ILE A 84 -0.98 -7.05 -18.94
C ILE A 84 0.14 -8.10 -18.97
N LEU A 85 -0.07 -9.24 -19.63
CA LEU A 85 0.91 -10.32 -19.69
C LEU A 85 2.21 -9.88 -20.38
N ASN A 86 2.09 -9.24 -21.55
CA ASN A 86 3.23 -8.73 -22.31
C ASN A 86 4.00 -7.67 -21.50
N SER A 87 3.26 -6.78 -20.82
CA SER A 87 3.86 -5.73 -19.99
C SER A 87 4.55 -6.32 -18.76
N ALA A 88 3.96 -7.32 -18.10
CA ALA A 88 4.58 -8.00 -16.96
C ALA A 88 5.88 -8.71 -17.35
N GLN A 89 5.92 -9.36 -18.51
CA GLN A 89 7.14 -9.97 -19.06
C GLN A 89 8.19 -8.91 -19.42
N SER A 90 7.77 -7.77 -19.98
CA SER A 90 8.68 -6.65 -20.25
C SER A 90 9.28 -6.08 -18.95
N ILE A 91 8.46 -5.91 -17.90
CA ILE A 91 8.91 -5.43 -16.58
C ILE A 91 9.88 -6.43 -15.96
N ALA A 92 9.60 -7.73 -16.03
CA ALA A 92 10.50 -8.75 -15.47
C ALA A 92 11.88 -8.74 -16.14
N ARG A 93 11.96 -8.41 -17.43
CA ARG A 93 13.22 -8.28 -18.17
C ARG A 93 13.90 -6.93 -17.95
N ARG A 94 13.11 -5.86 -17.84
CA ARG A 94 13.57 -4.47 -17.75
C ARG A 94 12.75 -3.72 -16.69
N PRO A 95 13.01 -3.95 -15.39
CA PRO A 95 12.20 -3.39 -14.31
C PRO A 95 12.32 -1.87 -14.18
N TYR A 96 13.36 -1.28 -14.77
CA TYR A 96 13.60 0.16 -14.81
C TYR A 96 13.26 0.80 -16.17
N ASP A 97 12.51 0.08 -17.03
CA ASP A 97 11.88 0.65 -18.23
C ASP A 97 10.44 1.09 -17.88
N PRO A 98 10.12 2.40 -17.87
CA PRO A 98 8.81 2.91 -17.47
C PRO A 98 7.72 2.60 -18.49
N SER A 99 8.06 2.19 -19.72
CA SER A 99 7.08 1.86 -20.75
C SER A 99 6.26 0.63 -20.37
N GLY A 100 6.91 -0.41 -19.83
CA GLY A 100 6.23 -1.63 -19.35
C GLY A 100 5.27 -1.33 -18.20
N TRP A 101 5.71 -0.53 -17.23
CA TRP A 101 4.87 -0.07 -16.12
C TRP A 101 3.69 0.77 -16.58
N SER A 102 3.90 1.71 -17.50
CA SER A 102 2.83 2.56 -18.03
C SER A 102 1.82 1.77 -18.86
N ALA A 103 2.28 0.81 -19.66
CA ALA A 103 1.42 -0.08 -20.44
C ALA A 103 0.57 -0.97 -19.53
N LYS A 104 1.18 -1.62 -18.52
CA LYS A 104 0.47 -2.41 -17.51
C LYS A 104 -0.55 -1.56 -16.75
N ALA A 105 -0.17 -0.35 -16.31
CA ALA A 105 -1.05 0.59 -15.63
C ALA A 105 -2.27 0.97 -16.49
N SER A 106 -2.05 1.26 -17.77
CA SER A 106 -3.13 1.58 -18.71
C SER A 106 -4.09 0.41 -18.88
N ALA A 107 -3.59 -0.82 -19.05
CA ALA A 107 -4.41 -2.01 -19.21
C ALA A 107 -5.22 -2.32 -17.94
N LEU A 108 -4.59 -2.22 -16.75
CA LEU A 108 -5.25 -2.37 -15.45
C LEU A 108 -6.36 -1.33 -15.25
N LEU A 109 -6.09 -0.07 -15.61
CA LEU A 109 -7.08 1.01 -15.54
C LEU A 109 -8.30 0.69 -16.43
N SER A 110 -8.05 0.25 -17.66
CA SER A 110 -9.10 -0.16 -18.61
C SER A 110 -9.85 -1.42 -18.18
N LEU A 111 -9.27 -2.26 -17.33
CA LEU A 111 -9.93 -3.41 -16.70
C LEU A 111 -10.60 -3.07 -15.36
N GLY A 112 -10.56 -1.82 -14.92
CA GLY A 112 -11.27 -1.38 -13.72
C GLY A 112 -10.52 -1.70 -12.43
N TYR A 113 -9.18 -1.78 -12.49
CA TYR A 113 -8.27 -1.91 -11.34
C TYR A 113 -7.48 -0.61 -11.09
N PRO A 114 -8.16 0.51 -10.75
CA PRO A 114 -7.50 1.81 -10.67
C PRO A 114 -6.46 1.91 -9.54
N GLU A 115 -6.58 1.16 -8.44
CA GLU A 115 -5.57 1.13 -7.37
C GLU A 115 -4.26 0.50 -7.84
N LEU A 116 -4.33 -0.57 -8.64
CA LEU A 116 -3.15 -1.19 -9.24
C LEU A 116 -2.55 -0.31 -10.34
N ALA A 117 -3.41 0.36 -11.12
CA ALA A 117 -2.95 1.36 -12.08
C ALA A 117 -2.22 2.54 -11.39
N CYS A 118 -2.67 2.97 -10.20
CA CYS A 118 -1.94 3.94 -9.40
C CYS A 118 -0.56 3.45 -9.01
N SER A 119 -0.43 2.18 -8.59
CA SER A 119 0.85 1.57 -8.23
C SER A 119 1.85 1.57 -9.39
N ASP A 120 1.43 1.05 -10.55
CA ASP A 120 2.30 0.89 -11.71
C ASP A 120 2.66 2.25 -12.35
N SER A 121 1.69 3.17 -12.48
CA SER A 121 1.98 4.52 -12.99
C SER A 121 2.87 5.33 -12.04
N TYR A 122 2.74 5.13 -10.73
CA TYR A 122 3.62 5.76 -9.75
C TYR A 122 5.06 5.25 -9.86
N LYS A 123 5.26 3.94 -10.05
CA LYS A 123 6.58 3.36 -10.34
C LYS A 123 7.18 3.96 -11.63
N ALA A 124 6.39 4.08 -12.70
CA ALA A 124 6.85 4.71 -13.94
C ALA A 124 7.32 6.17 -13.73
N ILE A 125 6.59 6.96 -12.93
CA ILE A 125 6.99 8.33 -12.58
C ILE A 125 8.31 8.34 -11.82
N ILE A 126 8.49 7.47 -10.81
CA ILE A 126 9.73 7.38 -10.04
C ILE A 126 10.93 7.06 -10.95
N ILE A 127 10.77 6.08 -11.84
CA ILE A 127 11.83 5.71 -12.79
C ILE A 127 12.22 6.91 -13.66
N CYS A 128 11.23 7.56 -14.29
CA CYS A 128 11.49 8.72 -15.14
C CYS A 128 12.15 9.87 -14.36
N ASP A 129 11.66 10.17 -13.16
CA ASP A 129 12.26 11.19 -12.30
C ASP A 129 13.72 10.86 -11.93
N SER A 130 14.02 9.58 -11.70
CA SER A 130 15.37 9.12 -11.35
C SER A 130 16.34 9.20 -12.54
N VAL A 131 15.88 8.85 -13.74
CA VAL A 131 16.67 8.98 -14.99
C VAL A 131 16.89 10.45 -15.32
N LEU A 132 15.83 11.28 -15.30
CA LEU A 132 15.93 12.71 -15.58
C LEU A 132 16.77 13.48 -14.55
N ALA A 133 16.86 12.98 -13.32
CA ALA A 133 17.77 13.50 -12.28
C ALA A 133 19.21 12.97 -12.41
N GLY A 134 19.48 12.03 -13.32
CA GLY A 134 20.80 11.43 -13.52
C GLY A 134 21.22 10.45 -12.41
N VAL A 135 20.27 9.92 -11.63
CA VAL A 135 20.54 8.93 -10.58
C VAL A 135 20.74 7.54 -11.15
N ILE A 136 19.91 7.16 -12.12
CA ILE A 136 20.05 5.91 -12.88
C ILE A 136 20.79 6.24 -14.16
N LYS A 137 21.78 5.41 -14.53
CA LYS A 137 22.48 5.55 -15.81
C LYS A 137 21.52 5.21 -16.95
N ASP A 138 21.54 6.04 -17.99
CA ASP A 138 20.70 5.90 -19.17
C ASP A 138 20.93 4.52 -19.83
N GLU A 139 20.01 3.59 -19.58
CA GLU A 139 19.79 2.46 -20.47
C GLU A 139 18.75 2.97 -21.48
N ASP A 140 19.25 3.44 -22.64
CA ASP A 140 18.48 4.07 -23.71
C ASP A 140 17.09 3.42 -23.82
N PRO A 141 15.98 4.17 -23.66
CA PRO A 141 14.64 3.59 -23.70
C PRO A 141 14.50 2.86 -25.03
N ASN A 142 14.08 1.60 -24.98
CA ASN A 142 14.06 0.65 -26.09
C ASN A 142 14.04 1.36 -27.47
N ALA A 143 15.14 1.25 -28.23
CA ALA A 143 15.37 2.02 -29.47
C ALA A 143 14.26 1.89 -30.55
N ASP A 144 13.34 0.94 -30.35
CA ASP A 144 12.15 0.73 -31.17
C ASP A 144 10.97 1.68 -30.86
N PHE A 145 11.00 2.48 -29.76
CA PHE A 145 9.91 3.42 -29.42
C PHE A 145 10.41 4.85 -29.13
N VAL A 146 10.04 5.76 -30.03
CA VAL A 146 10.41 7.19 -30.11
C VAL A 146 9.65 8.03 -29.07
N ILE A 147 9.78 7.75 -27.77
CA ILE A 147 9.19 8.60 -26.72
C ILE A 147 10.23 8.85 -25.62
N GLY A 148 10.65 10.11 -25.48
CA GLY A 148 11.63 10.51 -24.48
C GLY A 148 11.09 10.36 -23.04
N TRP A 149 12.00 10.24 -22.08
CA TRP A 149 11.71 10.08 -20.65
C TRP A 149 10.71 11.12 -20.10
N ASP A 150 10.77 12.36 -20.59
CA ASP A 150 9.85 13.42 -20.17
C ASP A 150 8.41 13.19 -20.67
N ASP A 151 8.24 12.69 -21.89
CA ASP A 151 6.92 12.33 -22.42
C ASP A 151 6.35 11.08 -21.73
N GLN A 152 7.19 10.09 -21.41
CA GLN A 152 6.79 8.92 -20.63
C GLN A 152 6.33 9.33 -19.22
N ARG A 153 7.06 10.22 -18.55
CA ARG A 153 6.65 10.77 -17.24
C ARG A 153 5.30 11.46 -17.31
N LYS A 154 5.10 12.32 -18.31
CA LYS A 154 3.83 13.02 -18.54
C LYS A 154 2.67 12.04 -18.76
N GLN A 155 2.89 11.00 -19.57
CA GLN A 155 1.89 9.94 -19.80
C GLN A 155 1.54 9.20 -18.50
N ALA A 156 2.54 8.85 -17.69
CA ALA A 156 2.32 8.21 -16.40
C ALA A 156 1.50 9.09 -15.44
N TYR A 157 1.72 10.41 -15.44
CA TYR A 157 0.86 11.35 -14.69
C TYR A 157 -0.60 11.35 -15.16
N TYR A 158 -0.86 11.28 -16.47
CA TYR A 158 -2.24 11.20 -16.97
C TYR A 158 -2.92 9.90 -16.56
N ILE A 159 -2.22 8.77 -16.61
CA ILE A 159 -2.74 7.47 -16.16
C ILE A 159 -3.05 7.54 -14.65
N LEU A 160 -2.10 8.03 -13.85
CA LEU A 160 -2.28 8.18 -12.39
C LEU A 160 -3.47 9.08 -12.05
N LEU A 161 -3.60 10.24 -12.70
CA LEU A 161 -4.73 11.16 -12.47
C LEU A 161 -6.07 10.55 -12.89
N SER A 162 -6.09 9.73 -13.94
CA SER A 162 -7.28 9.02 -14.39
C SER A 162 -7.69 7.92 -13.39
N ALA A 163 -6.72 7.18 -12.87
CA ALA A 163 -6.93 6.19 -11.83
C ALA A 163 -7.47 6.81 -10.53
N LEU A 164 -6.86 7.91 -10.07
CA LEU A 164 -7.33 8.64 -8.88
C LEU A 164 -8.76 9.20 -9.05
N LYS A 165 -9.15 9.53 -10.30
CA LYS A 165 -10.51 9.93 -10.62
C LYS A 165 -11.50 8.78 -10.40
N MET A 166 -11.17 7.57 -10.87
CA MET A 166 -12.01 6.36 -10.69
C MET A 166 -12.11 5.93 -9.23
N LEU A 167 -11.07 6.19 -8.43
CA LEU A 167 -11.05 5.97 -6.98
C LEU A 167 -11.74 7.08 -6.19
N HIS A 168 -12.20 8.16 -6.84
CA HIS A 168 -12.69 9.37 -6.18
C HIS A 168 -11.72 10.00 -5.16
N ALA A 169 -10.41 9.75 -5.33
CA ALA A 169 -9.35 10.24 -4.47
C ALA A 169 -8.97 11.70 -4.83
N ASN A 170 -9.93 12.62 -4.70
CA ASN A 170 -9.79 14.02 -5.14
C ASN A 170 -8.62 14.75 -4.44
N ALA A 171 -8.40 14.48 -3.15
CA ALA A 171 -7.31 15.09 -2.40
C ALA A 171 -5.93 14.66 -2.93
N ASP A 172 -5.75 13.37 -3.24
CA ASP A 172 -4.55 12.86 -3.90
C ASP A 172 -4.41 13.42 -5.32
N ALA A 173 -5.49 13.42 -6.10
CA ALA A 173 -5.46 13.91 -7.48
C ALA A 173 -5.09 15.40 -7.56
N LEU A 174 -5.50 16.20 -6.57
CA LEU A 174 -5.04 17.58 -6.42
C LEU A 174 -3.53 17.62 -6.16
N ARG A 175 -3.02 16.85 -5.20
CA ARG A 175 -1.58 16.82 -4.91
C ARG A 175 -0.75 16.41 -6.13
N VAL A 176 -1.15 15.33 -6.80
CA VAL A 176 -0.48 14.81 -8.01
C VAL A 176 -0.56 15.81 -9.16
N SER A 177 -1.72 16.44 -9.42
CA SER A 177 -1.84 17.41 -10.52
C SER A 177 -1.00 18.68 -10.27
N HIS A 178 -0.87 19.14 -9.02
CA HIS A 178 0.07 20.22 -8.71
C HIS A 178 1.51 19.83 -8.98
N GLN A 179 1.90 18.59 -8.68
CA GLN A 179 3.24 18.10 -9.00
C GLN A 179 3.45 18.00 -10.51
N ALA A 180 2.53 17.40 -11.26
CA ALA A 180 2.63 17.30 -12.71
C ALA A 180 2.79 18.69 -13.35
N LEU A 181 2.00 19.69 -12.91
CA LEU A 181 2.08 21.07 -13.41
C LEU A 181 3.36 21.83 -13.00
N ARG A 182 4.16 21.33 -12.04
CA ARG A 182 5.51 21.87 -11.80
C ARG A 182 6.46 21.50 -12.93
N HIS A 183 6.28 20.33 -13.53
CA HIS A 183 7.05 19.86 -14.68
C HIS A 183 6.46 20.40 -16.00
N TYR A 184 5.13 20.47 -16.09
CA TYR A 184 4.39 20.80 -17.32
C TYR A 184 3.44 22.01 -17.12
N PRO A 185 3.95 23.21 -16.80
CA PRO A 185 3.11 24.34 -16.37
C PRO A 185 2.15 24.88 -17.44
N GLN A 186 2.43 24.63 -18.72
CA GLN A 186 1.62 25.09 -19.86
C GLN A 186 0.71 24.00 -20.43
N ASP A 187 0.66 22.83 -19.80
CA ASP A 187 -0.18 21.73 -20.28
C ASP A 187 -1.66 22.01 -20.00
N GLU A 188 -2.40 22.37 -21.06
CA GLU A 188 -3.79 22.76 -20.95
C GLU A 188 -4.69 21.65 -20.41
N ALA A 189 -4.40 20.39 -20.74
CA ALA A 189 -5.16 19.25 -20.26
C ALA A 189 -4.97 19.05 -18.75
N LEU A 190 -3.72 19.10 -18.25
CA LEU A 190 -3.43 19.02 -16.82
C LEU A 190 -4.05 20.20 -16.04
N LEU A 191 -4.03 21.41 -16.61
CA LEU A 191 -4.70 22.57 -16.02
C LEU A 191 -6.21 22.36 -15.88
N GLN A 192 -6.86 21.82 -16.92
CA GLN A 192 -8.30 21.50 -16.87
C GLN A 192 -8.62 20.37 -15.90
N ILE A 193 -7.81 19.31 -15.88
CA ILE A 193 -7.95 18.19 -14.94
C ILE A 193 -7.88 18.71 -13.49
N GLN A 194 -6.86 19.51 -13.17
CA GLN A 194 -6.72 20.10 -11.84
C GLN A 194 -7.94 20.98 -11.47
N LYS A 195 -8.41 21.81 -12.41
CA LYS A 195 -9.60 22.65 -12.19
C LYS A 195 -10.83 21.80 -11.86
N GLY A 196 -11.03 20.68 -12.55
CA GLY A 196 -12.09 19.72 -12.26
C GLY A 196 -12.00 19.17 -10.84
N PHE A 197 -10.84 18.65 -10.44
CA PHE A 197 -10.63 18.15 -9.08
C PHE A 197 -10.81 19.24 -8.01
N LYS A 198 -10.36 20.47 -8.28
CA LYS A 198 -10.54 21.62 -7.36
C LYS A 198 -12.02 21.91 -7.13
N ALA A 199 -12.82 21.88 -8.19
CA ALA A 199 -14.27 22.10 -8.11
C ALA A 199 -14.96 20.99 -7.29
N SER A 200 -14.67 19.72 -7.60
CA SER A 200 -15.21 18.56 -6.90
C SER A 200 -14.86 18.57 -5.40
N GLN A 201 -13.58 18.79 -5.07
CA GLN A 201 -13.13 18.85 -3.67
C GLN A 201 -13.79 20.02 -2.92
N LYS A 202 -13.91 21.18 -3.55
CA LYS A 202 -14.57 22.34 -2.94
C LYS A 202 -16.05 22.06 -2.65
N ALA A 203 -16.77 21.44 -3.58
CA ALA A 203 -18.18 21.08 -3.41
C ALA A 203 -18.37 20.11 -2.23
N LEU A 204 -17.51 19.08 -2.15
CA LEU A 204 -17.48 18.12 -1.07
C LEU A 204 -17.24 18.78 0.30
N LEU A 205 -16.22 19.62 0.41
CA LEU A 205 -15.90 20.33 1.65
C LEU A 205 -17.02 21.28 2.10
N ILE A 206 -17.73 21.91 1.17
CA ILE A 206 -18.91 22.74 1.48
C ILE A 206 -20.03 21.86 2.04
N SER A 207 -20.32 20.72 1.41
CA SER A 207 -21.34 19.77 1.87
C SER A 207 -21.05 19.27 3.29
N LEU A 208 -19.80 18.86 3.57
CA LEU A 208 -19.36 18.41 4.89
C LEU A 208 -19.43 19.49 5.99
N LYS A 209 -19.33 20.78 5.64
CA LYS A 209 -19.54 21.89 6.59
C LYS A 209 -21.00 22.04 6.98
N GLY A 210 -21.93 21.73 6.08
CA GLY A 210 -23.37 21.81 6.35
C GLY A 210 -23.93 20.64 7.16
N THR A 211 -23.23 19.50 7.20
CA THR A 211 -23.66 18.31 7.94
C THR A 211 -23.39 18.45 9.44
N LYS A 212 -24.47 18.44 10.24
CA LYS A 212 -24.40 18.30 11.71
C LYS A 212 -24.11 16.84 12.08
N ASP A 213 -23.49 16.61 13.24
CA ASP A 213 -23.27 15.28 13.85
C ASP A 213 -22.34 14.29 13.11
N ILE A 214 -21.44 14.79 12.25
CA ILE A 214 -20.36 13.96 11.67
C ILE A 214 -19.11 13.99 12.57
N SER A 215 -18.59 12.80 12.92
CA SER A 215 -17.35 12.68 13.69
C SER A 215 -16.14 13.21 12.89
N SER A 216 -15.12 13.69 13.59
CA SER A 216 -13.90 14.23 12.97
C SER A 216 -13.19 13.19 12.09
N ARG A 217 -13.16 11.92 12.52
CA ARG A 217 -12.62 10.80 11.72
C ARG A 217 -13.41 10.61 10.42
N LYS A 218 -14.74 10.53 10.50
CA LYS A 218 -15.58 10.34 9.31
C LYS A 218 -15.45 11.52 8.34
N ARG A 219 -15.33 12.73 8.87
CA ARG A 219 -15.06 13.93 8.05
C ARG A 219 -13.72 13.84 7.33
N PHE A 220 -12.66 13.39 8.01
CA PHE A 220 -11.34 13.18 7.41
C PHE A 220 -11.40 12.12 6.30
N VAL A 221 -11.97 10.95 6.58
CA VAL A 221 -12.09 9.87 5.58
C VAL A 221 -12.81 10.38 4.34
N LEU A 222 -13.95 11.07 4.52
CA LEU A 222 -14.72 11.60 3.39
C LEU A 222 -14.03 12.72 2.63
N SER A 223 -13.13 13.51 3.24
CA SER A 223 -12.47 14.62 2.56
C SER A 223 -11.10 14.26 1.98
N GLU A 224 -10.38 13.33 2.59
CA GLU A 224 -8.98 13.03 2.26
C GLU A 224 -8.79 11.71 1.52
N MET A 225 -9.76 10.79 1.59
CA MET A 225 -9.62 9.45 1.02
C MET A 225 -10.57 9.26 -0.16
N GLY A 226 -10.09 8.50 -1.15
CA GLY A 226 -10.92 7.83 -2.13
C GLY A 226 -11.48 6.51 -1.58
N GLN A 227 -11.97 5.67 -2.49
CA GLN A 227 -12.59 4.39 -2.17
C GLN A 227 -12.26 3.34 -3.22
N VAL A 228 -12.13 2.10 -2.78
CA VAL A 228 -11.92 0.92 -3.63
C VAL A 228 -12.82 -0.21 -3.14
N ASN A 229 -13.37 -1.01 -4.06
CA ASN A 229 -14.08 -2.22 -3.67
C ASN A 229 -13.06 -3.33 -3.43
N LEU A 230 -13.23 -4.07 -2.33
CA LEU A 230 -12.42 -5.24 -2.06
C LEU A 230 -12.93 -6.41 -2.89
N CYS A 231 -12.17 -6.83 -3.90
CA CYS A 231 -12.48 -8.03 -4.68
C CYS A 231 -11.25 -8.92 -4.81
N ARG A 232 -11.50 -10.21 -5.08
CA ARG A 232 -10.43 -11.17 -5.34
C ARG A 232 -9.86 -10.90 -6.73
N TYR A 233 -8.57 -10.57 -6.81
CA TYR A 233 -7.90 -10.47 -8.10
C TYR A 233 -7.89 -11.86 -8.77
N PRO A 234 -8.27 -11.95 -10.06
CA PRO A 234 -8.51 -13.23 -10.71
C PRO A 234 -7.23 -14.02 -10.96
N TRP A 235 -6.07 -13.37 -10.90
CA TRP A 235 -4.76 -13.98 -11.07
C TRP A 235 -4.08 -14.39 -9.76
N ILE A 236 -4.70 -14.22 -8.58
CA ILE A 236 -4.07 -14.67 -7.33
C ILE A 236 -3.86 -16.20 -7.41
N PRO A 237 -2.63 -16.69 -7.23
CA PRO A 237 -2.35 -18.12 -7.18
C PRO A 237 -3.21 -18.86 -6.15
N ASN A 238 -3.73 -20.04 -6.51
CA ASN A 238 -4.61 -20.83 -5.64
C ASN A 238 -3.95 -21.22 -4.30
N ASP A 239 -2.63 -21.40 -4.27
CA ASP A 239 -1.89 -21.73 -3.04
C ASP A 239 -1.84 -20.56 -2.04
N LEU A 240 -2.08 -19.31 -2.47
CA LEU A 240 -2.26 -18.15 -1.59
C LEU A 240 -3.69 -18.02 -1.06
N LEU A 241 -4.62 -18.78 -1.63
CA LEU A 241 -6.06 -18.72 -1.34
C LEU A 241 -6.52 -19.90 -0.48
N ILE A 242 -5.81 -21.02 -0.51
CA ILE A 242 -6.15 -22.22 0.25
C ILE A 242 -5.40 -22.23 1.58
N ARG A 243 -6.13 -22.51 2.66
CA ARG A 243 -5.53 -22.72 3.99
C ARG A 243 -5.50 -24.22 4.25
N ASP A 244 -4.38 -24.85 3.92
CA ASP A 244 -4.24 -26.29 4.04
C ASP A 244 -4.26 -26.77 5.50
N LYS A 245 -4.47 -28.08 5.69
CA LYS A 245 -4.53 -28.69 7.03
C LYS A 245 -3.26 -28.50 7.86
N SER A 246 -2.09 -28.43 7.22
CA SER A 246 -0.79 -28.22 7.88
C SER A 246 -0.67 -26.79 8.41
N LEU A 247 -1.11 -25.78 7.65
CA LEU A 247 -1.17 -24.40 8.11
C LEU A 247 -2.13 -24.25 9.30
N ILE A 248 -3.33 -24.85 9.22
CA ILE A 248 -4.31 -24.81 10.31
C ILE A 248 -3.81 -25.57 11.55
N LEU A 249 -3.08 -26.69 11.37
CA LEU A 249 -2.42 -27.39 12.47
C LEU A 249 -1.39 -26.49 13.16
N LYS A 250 -0.51 -25.82 12.40
CA LYS A 250 0.46 -24.86 12.95
C LYS A 250 -0.23 -23.71 13.69
N ALA A 251 -1.31 -23.17 13.13
CA ALA A 251 -2.08 -22.11 13.78
C ALA A 251 -2.72 -22.58 15.09
N ASN A 252 -3.21 -23.82 15.16
CA ASN A 252 -3.70 -24.42 16.41
C ASN A 252 -2.57 -24.67 17.43
N LEU A 253 -1.40 -25.10 16.99
CA LEU A 253 -0.22 -25.23 17.86
C LEU A 253 0.20 -23.88 18.45
N ASP A 254 0.09 -22.80 17.68
CA ASP A 254 0.29 -21.44 18.18
C ASP A 254 -0.83 -21.03 19.16
N MET A 255 -2.10 -21.38 18.87
CA MET A 255 -3.24 -21.09 19.75
C MET A 255 -3.05 -21.72 21.13
N LEU A 256 -2.53 -22.96 21.20
CA LEU A 256 -2.24 -23.66 22.47
C LEU A 256 -1.26 -22.92 23.37
N LYS A 257 -0.41 -22.03 22.83
CA LYS A 257 0.49 -21.18 23.61
C LYS A 257 -0.25 -20.05 24.33
N CYS A 258 -1.46 -19.71 23.88
CA CYS A 258 -2.25 -18.56 24.35
C CYS A 258 -3.58 -18.96 25.00
N SER A 259 -4.08 -20.16 24.73
CA SER A 259 -5.29 -20.74 25.33
C SER A 259 -5.32 -22.26 25.14
N ASP A 260 -5.61 -23.00 26.20
CA ASP A 260 -5.70 -24.47 26.20
C ASP A 260 -7.07 -24.99 25.73
N PHE A 261 -8.10 -24.13 25.72
CA PHE A 261 -9.47 -24.50 25.38
C PHE A 261 -10.01 -23.86 24.10
N LEU A 262 -9.23 -23.05 23.39
CA LEU A 262 -9.58 -22.58 22.05
C LEU A 262 -9.04 -23.50 20.95
N GLU A 263 -9.69 -23.48 19.81
CA GLU A 263 -9.24 -24.14 18.58
C GLU A 263 -9.68 -23.35 17.34
N ILE A 264 -8.86 -23.39 16.29
CA ILE A 264 -9.17 -22.83 14.98
C ILE A 264 -9.73 -23.96 14.12
N LYS A 265 -10.93 -23.77 13.58
CA LYS A 265 -11.64 -24.74 12.72
C LYS A 265 -12.39 -24.02 11.61
N GLU A 266 -12.77 -24.77 10.58
CA GLU A 266 -13.65 -24.26 9.53
C GLU A 266 -14.96 -23.76 10.14
N SER A 267 -15.45 -22.64 9.60
CA SER A 267 -16.61 -21.90 10.06
C SER A 267 -17.60 -21.77 8.92
N ASN A 268 -18.88 -21.94 9.24
CA ASN A 268 -19.99 -21.60 8.34
C ASN A 268 -20.48 -20.16 8.56
N LEU A 269 -19.86 -19.43 9.49
CA LEU A 269 -20.13 -18.02 9.77
C LEU A 269 -19.10 -17.17 9.02
N GLY A 270 -19.55 -16.31 8.11
CA GLY A 270 -18.69 -15.38 7.38
C GLY A 270 -17.90 -16.03 6.24
N GLY A 271 -18.58 -16.82 5.41
CA GLY A 271 -18.09 -17.26 4.10
C GLY A 271 -19.26 -17.18 3.11
N ALA A 272 -18.93 -17.16 1.82
CA ALA A 272 -19.83 -16.67 0.81
C ALA A 272 -21.22 -17.30 0.84
N LYS A 273 -22.21 -16.50 0.42
CA LYS A 273 -23.47 -17.02 -0.13
C LYS A 273 -23.20 -18.04 -1.26
N THR A 274 -21.97 -18.13 -1.77
CA THR A 274 -21.46 -19.18 -2.64
C THR A 274 -20.56 -20.17 -1.89
N THR A 275 -20.88 -21.45 -1.99
CA THR A 275 -20.37 -22.58 -1.20
C THR A 275 -18.91 -22.99 -1.44
N SER A 276 -18.01 -22.10 -1.89
CA SER A 276 -16.69 -22.48 -2.41
C SER A 276 -15.46 -21.87 -1.72
N GLU A 277 -15.62 -20.95 -0.77
CA GLU A 277 -14.48 -20.35 -0.06
C GLU A 277 -14.40 -20.85 1.38
N GLN A 278 -13.23 -21.38 1.77
CA GLN A 278 -12.98 -21.82 3.15
C GLN A 278 -13.09 -20.61 4.07
N SER A 279 -13.89 -20.68 5.13
CA SER A 279 -13.89 -19.70 6.21
C SER A 279 -13.47 -20.38 7.51
N PHE A 280 -12.76 -19.65 8.38
CA PHE A 280 -12.23 -20.18 9.64
C PHE A 280 -12.67 -19.32 10.82
N GLY A 281 -12.95 -19.97 11.94
CA GLY A 281 -13.33 -19.34 13.19
C GLY A 281 -12.51 -19.88 14.36
N ILE A 282 -12.57 -19.16 15.49
CA ILE A 282 -12.01 -19.59 16.77
C ILE A 282 -13.16 -20.11 17.64
N PHE A 283 -13.09 -21.38 18.03
CA PHE A 283 -14.12 -22.10 18.75
C PHE A 283 -13.65 -22.45 20.16
N ALA A 284 -14.57 -22.42 21.12
CA ALA A 284 -14.33 -22.88 22.47
C ALA A 284 -14.63 -24.38 22.59
N LYS A 285 -13.70 -25.14 23.16
CA LYS A 285 -13.86 -26.58 23.46
C LYS A 285 -14.63 -26.84 24.76
N LYS A 286 -14.98 -25.79 25.50
CA LYS A 286 -15.75 -25.85 26.75
C LYS A 286 -16.67 -24.63 26.89
N ASN A 287 -17.61 -24.73 27.82
CA ASN A 287 -18.38 -23.57 28.29
C ASN A 287 -17.45 -22.56 28.97
N ILE A 288 -17.63 -21.27 28.65
CA ILE A 288 -16.83 -20.17 29.21
C ILE A 288 -17.69 -19.42 30.24
N PRO A 289 -17.39 -19.51 31.54
CA PRO A 289 -18.07 -18.72 32.56
C PRO A 289 -17.73 -17.22 32.40
N LYS A 290 -18.66 -16.37 32.86
CA LYS A 290 -18.49 -14.92 32.82
C LYS A 290 -17.21 -14.51 33.55
N GLY A 291 -16.36 -13.73 32.87
CA GLY A 291 -15.11 -13.20 33.43
C GLY A 291 -13.88 -14.09 33.24
N GLU A 292 -14.02 -15.29 32.67
CA GLU A 292 -12.87 -16.11 32.32
C GLU A 292 -12.07 -15.49 31.16
N MET A 293 -10.74 -15.44 31.31
CA MET A 293 -9.83 -14.96 30.27
C MET A 293 -9.74 -16.00 29.14
N VAL A 294 -10.25 -15.62 27.97
CA VAL A 294 -10.38 -16.55 26.83
C VAL A 294 -9.09 -16.68 26.01
N LEU A 295 -8.38 -15.56 25.86
CA LEU A 295 -7.16 -15.47 25.07
C LEU A 295 -6.24 -14.41 25.67
N LYS A 296 -4.97 -14.77 25.90
CA LYS A 296 -3.91 -13.81 26.23
C LYS A 296 -2.76 -14.01 25.26
N THR A 297 -2.54 -13.03 24.39
CA THR A 297 -1.54 -13.14 23.33
C THR A 297 -0.63 -11.91 23.30
N LYS A 298 0.61 -12.11 22.86
CA LYS A 298 1.54 -11.05 22.49
C LYS A 298 1.60 -11.01 20.97
N THR A 299 1.63 -9.82 20.39
CA THR A 299 1.61 -9.64 18.93
C THR A 299 2.93 -9.05 18.44
N PRO A 300 3.44 -9.50 17.28
CA PRO A 300 4.52 -8.81 16.57
C PRO A 300 4.01 -7.55 15.84
N PHE A 301 2.69 -7.38 15.66
CA PHE A 301 2.10 -6.23 14.96
C PHE A 301 1.92 -5.00 15.85
N GLY A 302 2.46 -5.00 17.06
CA GLY A 302 2.46 -3.82 17.90
C GLY A 302 3.11 -2.65 17.16
N ILE A 303 2.43 -1.52 17.11
CA ILE A 303 2.96 -0.25 16.64
C ILE A 303 2.57 0.87 17.61
N SER A 304 3.43 1.87 17.72
CA SER A 304 3.16 3.11 18.46
C SER A 304 3.80 4.28 17.72
N LYS A 305 3.11 5.42 17.77
CA LYS A 305 3.63 6.71 17.30
C LYS A 305 4.74 7.22 18.23
N HIS A 306 4.60 7.00 19.54
CA HIS A 306 5.59 7.43 20.52
C HIS A 306 6.49 6.24 20.82
N GLN A 307 7.66 6.21 20.19
CA GLN A 307 8.70 5.23 20.50
C GLN A 307 9.67 5.86 21.48
N LEU A 308 9.26 5.90 22.75
CA LEU A 308 10.12 6.40 23.81
C LEU A 308 11.12 5.33 24.23
N THR A 309 12.32 5.75 24.62
CA THR A 309 13.34 4.86 25.20
C THR A 309 12.92 4.25 26.54
N THR A 310 11.81 4.75 27.11
CA THR A 310 11.17 4.26 28.34
C THR A 310 10.08 3.23 28.08
N GLN A 311 9.86 2.80 26.84
CA GLN A 311 8.82 1.83 26.47
C GLN A 311 9.40 0.57 25.84
N CYS A 312 8.67 -0.54 25.98
CA CYS A 312 9.05 -1.81 25.37
C CYS A 312 9.00 -1.69 23.85
N TYR A 313 10.07 -2.08 23.17
CA TYR A 313 10.17 -1.99 21.71
C TYR A 313 9.17 -2.86 20.92
N ASN A 314 8.56 -3.87 21.55
CA ASN A 314 7.54 -4.72 20.91
C ASN A 314 6.11 -4.34 21.32
N CYS A 315 5.81 -4.29 22.62
CA CYS A 315 4.44 -4.09 23.11
C CYS A 315 4.12 -2.66 23.55
N TYR A 316 5.10 -1.76 23.54
CA TYR A 316 4.97 -0.34 23.92
C TYR A 316 4.47 -0.07 25.35
N SER A 317 4.42 -1.10 26.20
CA SER A 317 4.19 -0.91 27.63
C SER A 317 5.38 -0.17 28.25
N ASP A 318 5.11 0.67 29.23
CA ASP A 318 6.14 1.38 29.98
C ASP A 318 7.11 0.38 30.62
N LEU A 319 8.39 0.71 30.56
CA LEU A 319 9.46 -0.08 31.12
C LEU A 319 9.79 0.41 32.53
N GLU A 320 9.94 -0.56 33.42
CA GLU A 320 10.62 -0.31 34.69
C GLU A 320 12.05 0.19 34.43
N PRO A 321 12.53 1.21 35.17
CA PRO A 321 13.89 1.72 35.00
C PRO A 321 14.97 0.63 35.08
N SER A 322 14.69 -0.45 35.83
CA SER A 322 15.55 -1.61 36.04
C SER A 322 15.56 -2.64 34.90
N SER A 323 14.72 -2.53 33.86
CA SER A 323 14.69 -3.54 32.78
C SER A 323 16.01 -3.60 31.99
N LYS A 324 16.70 -4.75 32.04
CA LYS A 324 17.97 -4.97 31.32
C LYS A 324 17.82 -5.88 30.10
N ILE A 325 16.59 -6.20 29.71
CA ILE A 325 16.34 -7.10 28.58
C ILE A 325 16.53 -6.30 27.30
N ILE A 326 17.57 -6.66 26.55
CA ILE A 326 18.02 -5.99 25.34
C ILE A 326 18.36 -7.01 24.26
N LEU A 327 18.62 -6.53 23.05
CA LEU A 327 19.28 -7.28 21.99
C LEU A 327 20.77 -6.93 21.97
N PRO A 328 21.70 -7.91 21.89
CA PRO A 328 23.14 -7.62 21.88
C PRO A 328 23.58 -6.69 20.75
N CYS A 329 22.96 -6.79 19.58
CA CYS A 329 23.24 -5.94 18.42
C CYS A 329 22.66 -4.52 18.52
N CYS A 330 21.73 -4.27 19.45
CA CYS A 330 20.97 -3.02 19.55
C CYS A 330 20.63 -2.72 21.02
N THR A 331 21.65 -2.29 21.78
CA THR A 331 21.56 -2.07 23.23
C THR A 331 20.58 -0.97 23.67
N ASN A 332 20.24 -0.06 22.75
CA ASN A 332 19.24 0.99 22.99
C ASN A 332 17.80 0.48 22.95
N LEU A 333 17.55 -0.70 22.35
CA LEU A 333 16.22 -1.30 22.30
C LEU A 333 16.00 -2.14 23.55
N ARG A 334 14.99 -1.76 24.34
CA ARG A 334 14.66 -2.40 25.62
C ARG A 334 13.31 -3.12 25.55
N PHE A 335 13.19 -4.19 26.33
CA PHE A 335 12.00 -5.06 26.34
C PHE A 335 11.47 -5.27 27.75
N CYS A 336 10.16 -5.46 27.89
CA CYS A 336 9.54 -5.75 29.18
C CYS A 336 9.69 -7.23 29.61
N SER A 337 9.98 -8.12 28.65
CA SER A 337 10.12 -9.56 28.87
C SER A 337 10.98 -10.19 27.77
N THR A 338 11.54 -11.38 28.04
CA THR A 338 12.26 -12.18 27.03
C THR A 338 11.37 -12.49 25.85
N ASP A 339 10.07 -12.79 26.05
CA ASP A 339 9.18 -13.07 24.92
C ASP A 339 9.01 -11.86 24.00
N CYS A 340 8.93 -10.63 24.54
CA CYS A 340 8.85 -9.42 23.71
C CYS A 340 10.14 -9.20 22.91
N ARG A 341 11.31 -9.51 23.51
CA ARG A 341 12.60 -9.50 22.81
C ARG A 341 12.61 -10.55 21.70
N ASP A 342 12.20 -11.78 22.01
CA ASP A 342 12.24 -12.91 21.08
C ASP A 342 11.24 -12.73 19.94
N ILE A 343 10.06 -12.17 20.21
CA ILE A 343 9.11 -11.78 19.16
C ILE A 343 9.77 -10.76 18.23
N ALA A 344 10.36 -9.69 18.77
CA ALA A 344 11.02 -8.70 17.95
C ALA A 344 12.15 -9.30 17.11
N GLU A 345 13.03 -10.07 17.74
CA GLU A 345 14.16 -10.73 17.11
C GLU A 345 13.73 -11.68 15.99
N ASN A 346 12.73 -12.52 16.24
CA ASN A 346 12.30 -13.56 15.31
C ASN A 346 11.46 -13.01 14.16
N TYR A 347 10.70 -11.93 14.38
CA TYR A 347 9.77 -11.45 13.37
C TYR A 347 10.26 -10.26 12.56
N TYR A 348 10.89 -9.24 13.14
CA TYR A 348 11.11 -8.00 12.38
C TYR A 348 12.43 -7.27 12.67
N HIS A 349 13.12 -7.57 13.77
CA HIS A 349 14.27 -6.79 14.18
C HIS A 349 15.50 -7.03 13.31
N ARG A 350 15.77 -8.26 12.85
CA ARG A 350 16.98 -8.59 12.09
C ARG A 350 17.05 -7.80 10.79
N ILE A 351 15.93 -7.64 10.09
CA ILE A 351 15.89 -6.81 8.88
C ILE A 351 15.95 -5.31 9.18
N GLN A 352 15.50 -4.90 10.37
CA GLN A 352 15.56 -3.50 10.83
C GLN A 352 16.91 -3.11 11.46
N CYS A 353 17.72 -4.09 11.87
CA CYS A 353 18.96 -3.88 12.62
C CYS A 353 19.94 -3.02 11.81
N GLY A 354 20.48 -1.98 12.44
CA GLY A 354 21.41 -1.04 11.82
C GLY A 354 20.78 -0.04 10.84
N LYS A 355 19.46 -0.08 10.63
CA LYS A 355 18.73 0.88 9.77
C LYS A 355 18.04 1.96 10.59
N VAL A 356 17.84 3.12 9.98
CA VAL A 356 17.21 4.28 10.61
C VAL A 356 15.88 4.57 9.92
N PHE A 357 14.80 4.58 10.70
CA PHE A 357 13.42 4.73 10.21
C PHE A 357 12.78 6.06 10.65
N THR A 358 13.60 7.08 10.93
CA THR A 358 13.13 8.40 11.41
C THR A 358 12.12 9.04 10.46
N ALA A 359 12.21 8.79 9.15
CA ALA A 359 11.22 9.23 8.16
C ALA A 359 9.78 8.79 8.50
N PHE A 360 9.62 7.62 9.14
CA PHE A 360 8.33 7.06 9.52
C PHE A 360 7.98 7.30 10.99
N THR A 361 8.98 7.45 11.85
CA THR A 361 8.79 7.53 13.31
C THR A 361 8.91 8.95 13.89
N THR A 362 9.04 9.98 13.04
CA THR A 362 9.15 11.37 13.53
C THR A 362 7.85 11.83 14.19
N GLU A 363 7.98 12.44 15.37
CA GLU A 363 6.85 12.93 16.15
C GLU A 363 6.16 14.10 15.44
N LEU A 364 4.97 13.85 14.90
CA LEU A 364 4.09 14.92 14.42
C LEU A 364 3.38 15.56 15.61
N ALA A 365 3.91 16.67 16.12
CA ALA A 365 3.22 17.51 17.08
C ALA A 365 1.91 18.08 16.48
N ASP A 366 0.86 18.14 17.30
CA ASP A 366 -0.34 18.99 17.12
C ASP A 366 -1.37 18.69 16.00
N LYS A 367 -1.36 17.51 15.34
CA LYS A 367 -2.43 17.14 14.37
C LYS A 367 -3.36 16.03 14.89
N PRO A 368 -4.70 16.14 14.66
CA PRO A 368 -5.62 15.05 14.92
C PRO A 368 -5.28 13.86 14.02
N TYR A 369 -5.26 12.68 14.63
CA TYR A 369 -4.74 11.47 14.01
C TYR A 369 -5.80 10.38 13.96
N TYR A 370 -5.85 9.70 12.82
CA TYR A 370 -6.79 8.61 12.57
C TYR A 370 -6.02 7.38 12.12
N SER A 371 -6.55 6.19 12.40
CA SER A 371 -5.98 4.94 11.90
C SER A 371 -5.85 4.90 10.38
N ASP A 372 -6.64 5.71 9.68
CA ASP A 372 -6.66 5.80 8.21
C ASP A 372 -5.67 6.86 7.66
N SER A 373 -4.92 7.54 8.53
CA SER A 373 -3.93 8.54 8.13
C SER A 373 -2.67 7.91 7.55
N LEU A 374 -1.99 8.65 6.68
CA LEU A 374 -0.75 8.22 6.03
C LEU A 374 0.29 7.78 7.06
N GLU A 375 0.49 8.58 8.10
CA GLU A 375 1.58 8.37 9.04
C GLU A 375 1.31 7.18 9.98
N PHE A 376 0.04 6.78 10.17
CA PHE A 376 -0.26 5.48 10.81
C PHE A 376 -0.02 4.33 9.86
N SER A 377 -0.45 4.51 8.61
CA SER A 377 -0.34 3.50 7.57
C SER A 377 1.13 3.14 7.33
N GLU A 378 2.03 4.11 7.26
CA GLU A 378 3.47 3.88 7.11
C GLU A 378 4.09 3.11 8.29
N LEU A 379 3.61 3.31 9.52
CA LEU A 379 4.06 2.52 10.68
C LEU A 379 3.54 1.09 10.63
N ILE A 380 2.28 0.88 10.21
CA ILE A 380 1.73 -0.46 9.96
C ILE A 380 2.57 -1.15 8.89
N TRP A 381 2.83 -0.47 7.76
CA TRP A 381 3.63 -1.00 6.67
C TRP A 381 5.04 -1.35 7.09
N LEU A 382 5.72 -0.46 7.83
CA LEU A 382 7.05 -0.73 8.37
C LEU A 382 7.05 -2.03 9.16
N ARG A 383 6.04 -2.25 10.01
CA ARG A 383 5.94 -3.49 10.77
C ARG A 383 5.61 -4.69 9.89
N ALA A 384 4.53 -4.62 9.11
CA ALA A 384 4.04 -5.69 8.25
C ALA A 384 5.09 -6.19 7.25
N LEU A 385 5.78 -5.25 6.58
CA LEU A 385 6.79 -5.57 5.58
C LEU A 385 8.10 -6.01 6.23
N SER A 386 8.48 -5.47 7.39
CA SER A 386 9.64 -6.01 8.12
C SER A 386 9.42 -7.48 8.49
N ILE A 387 8.19 -7.83 8.89
CA ILE A 387 7.82 -9.22 9.17
C ILE A 387 7.94 -10.09 7.91
N SER A 388 7.37 -9.61 6.81
CA SER A 388 7.38 -10.36 5.54
C SER A 388 8.80 -10.55 5.00
N VAL A 389 9.58 -9.47 4.92
CA VAL A 389 10.94 -9.47 4.39
C VAL A 389 11.86 -10.33 5.24
N GLN A 390 11.75 -10.24 6.58
CA GLN A 390 12.57 -11.07 7.46
C GLN A 390 12.21 -12.56 7.38
N HIS A 391 10.93 -12.88 7.15
CA HIS A 391 10.52 -14.26 6.90
C HIS A 391 11.10 -14.79 5.58
N GLY A 392 11.15 -13.92 4.56
CA GLY A 392 11.58 -14.26 3.22
C GLY A 392 10.45 -14.83 2.36
N GLY A 393 10.58 -14.64 1.05
CA GLY A 393 9.60 -15.05 0.05
C GLY A 393 8.34 -14.18 0.01
N HIS A 394 7.34 -14.65 -0.74
CA HIS A 394 6.11 -13.93 -0.99
C HIS A 394 5.40 -13.47 0.31
N PRO A 395 5.03 -12.18 0.45
CA PRO A 395 4.54 -11.65 1.72
C PRO A 395 3.24 -12.30 2.19
N LEU A 396 2.32 -12.67 1.28
CA LEU A 396 1.10 -13.44 1.61
C LEU A 396 1.37 -14.87 2.10
N LYS A 397 2.58 -15.43 1.89
CA LYS A 397 2.98 -16.74 2.44
C LYS A 397 3.56 -16.65 3.84
N THR A 398 3.88 -15.43 4.31
CA THR A 398 4.32 -15.21 5.69
C THR A 398 3.30 -15.81 6.66
N PRO A 399 3.71 -16.63 7.66
CA PRO A 399 2.79 -17.37 8.52
C PRO A 399 1.72 -16.53 9.18
N LEU A 400 1.98 -15.25 9.45
CA LEU A 400 1.00 -14.33 10.03
C LEU A 400 -0.04 -13.82 9.03
N PHE A 401 0.30 -13.66 7.76
CA PHE A 401 -0.62 -13.25 6.69
C PHE A 401 -1.33 -14.44 6.06
N ALA A 402 -0.63 -15.56 5.86
CA ALA A 402 -1.19 -16.78 5.26
C ALA A 402 -2.40 -17.33 6.03
N ARG A 403 -2.45 -17.09 7.35
CA ARG A 403 -3.56 -17.50 8.23
C ARG A 403 -4.73 -16.50 8.27
N LEU A 404 -4.62 -15.33 7.64
CA LEU A 404 -5.71 -14.37 7.48
C LEU A 404 -6.53 -14.70 6.24
N MET A 405 -7.75 -14.17 6.18
CA MET A 405 -8.59 -14.22 4.99
C MET A 405 -9.12 -12.82 4.69
N ALA A 406 -9.04 -12.42 3.43
CA ALA A 406 -9.68 -11.20 2.96
C ALA A 406 -11.20 -11.40 2.89
N ASN A 407 -11.96 -10.35 3.22
CA ASN A 407 -13.41 -10.38 3.19
C ASN A 407 -13.93 -9.83 1.85
N TYR A 408 -13.73 -10.60 0.76
CA TYR A 408 -14.10 -10.20 -0.60
C TYR A 408 -15.62 -10.03 -0.83
N GLU A 409 -16.45 -10.39 0.14
CA GLU A 409 -17.90 -10.29 0.07
C GLU A 409 -18.45 -8.96 0.61
N SER A 410 -17.57 -8.09 1.11
CA SER A 410 -18.02 -6.80 1.61
C SER A 410 -18.49 -5.93 0.44
N ASP A 411 -19.79 -5.65 0.38
CA ASP A 411 -20.33 -4.60 -0.49
C ASP A 411 -19.93 -3.19 -0.02
N THR A 412 -19.19 -3.07 1.09
CA THR A 412 -18.74 -1.78 1.63
C THR A 412 -17.38 -1.43 1.05
N PRO A 413 -17.26 -0.31 0.32
CA PRO A 413 -15.99 0.14 -0.22
C PRO A 413 -15.02 0.49 0.91
N MET A 414 -13.76 0.13 0.74
CA MET A 414 -12.72 0.48 1.69
C MET A 414 -12.19 1.88 1.40
N PRO A 415 -11.94 2.71 2.43
CA PRO A 415 -11.21 3.95 2.27
C PRO A 415 -9.82 3.69 1.68
N TRP A 416 -9.46 4.42 0.64
CA TRP A 416 -8.22 4.25 -0.09
C TRP A 416 -7.56 5.61 -0.33
N ASN A 417 -6.24 5.70 -0.22
CA ASN A 417 -5.51 6.88 -0.67
C ASN A 417 -4.14 6.48 -1.23
N LEU A 418 -3.56 7.33 -2.09
CA LEU A 418 -2.30 7.04 -2.79
C LEU A 418 -1.12 6.93 -1.81
N GLY A 419 -1.12 7.77 -0.78
CA GLY A 419 -0.07 7.79 0.24
C GLY A 419 0.04 6.46 0.97
N SER A 420 -1.06 6.00 1.55
CA SER A 420 -1.13 4.82 2.39
C SER A 420 -0.96 3.54 1.60
N SER A 421 -1.57 3.44 0.41
CA SER A 421 -1.70 2.15 -0.29
C SER A 421 -0.59 1.91 -1.33
N VAL A 422 0.03 2.98 -1.84
CA VAL A 422 1.06 2.89 -2.89
C VAL A 422 2.40 3.47 -2.42
N VAL A 423 2.42 4.74 -2.03
CA VAL A 423 3.68 5.45 -1.75
C VAL A 423 4.36 4.91 -0.48
N GLY A 424 3.60 4.73 0.60
CA GLY A 424 4.05 4.24 1.89
C GLY A 424 4.72 2.87 1.83
N PRO A 425 4.09 1.81 1.27
CA PRO A 425 4.73 0.50 1.20
C PRO A 425 5.97 0.50 0.31
N ILE A 426 6.00 1.24 -0.81
CA ILE A 426 7.22 1.35 -1.65
C ILE A 426 8.36 2.04 -0.86
N LYS A 427 8.06 3.12 -0.13
CA LYS A 427 9.01 3.79 0.79
C LYS A 427 9.58 2.84 1.83
N VAL A 428 8.72 2.04 2.44
CA VAL A 428 9.12 1.08 3.47
C VAL A 428 10.00 -0.01 2.87
N LEU A 429 9.61 -0.61 1.73
CA LEU A 429 10.41 -1.65 1.06
C LEU A 429 11.81 -1.15 0.71
N GLN A 430 11.92 0.03 0.11
CA GLN A 430 13.21 0.64 -0.18
C GLN A 430 14.04 0.89 1.09
N SER A 431 13.41 1.37 2.17
CA SER A 431 14.08 1.56 3.46
C SER A 431 14.54 0.24 4.08
N LEU A 432 13.87 -0.87 3.76
CA LEU A 432 14.28 -2.22 4.14
C LEU A 432 15.34 -2.82 3.21
N GLY A 433 15.69 -2.15 2.12
CA GLY A 433 16.65 -2.61 1.11
C GLY A 433 16.02 -3.57 0.08
N ILE A 434 14.70 -3.52 -0.08
CA ILE A 434 13.97 -4.33 -1.05
C ILE A 434 13.61 -3.47 -2.25
N ASP A 435 14.04 -3.93 -3.41
CA ASP A 435 13.66 -3.34 -4.69
C ASP A 435 12.33 -3.92 -5.18
N SER A 436 11.25 -3.18 -4.96
CA SER A 436 9.90 -3.56 -5.42
C SER A 436 9.66 -3.31 -6.92
N PHE A 437 10.66 -2.80 -7.65
CA PHE A 437 10.62 -2.69 -9.10
C PHE A 437 11.04 -4.02 -9.75
N ALA A 438 12.14 -4.60 -9.27
CA ALA A 438 12.64 -5.89 -9.79
C ALA A 438 12.09 -7.12 -9.04
N ASN A 439 11.56 -6.97 -7.82
CA ASN A 439 11.04 -8.10 -7.06
C ASN A 439 9.51 -8.28 -7.26
N PRO A 440 9.06 -9.32 -8.00
CA PRO A 440 7.65 -9.55 -8.28
C PRO A 440 6.82 -10.00 -7.07
N GLU A 441 7.47 -10.44 -5.98
CA GLU A 441 6.77 -10.83 -4.75
C GLU A 441 6.10 -9.64 -4.05
N TYR A 442 6.57 -8.42 -4.33
CA TYR A 442 6.04 -7.17 -3.79
C TYR A 442 5.36 -6.31 -4.87
N ASP A 443 4.77 -6.95 -5.89
CA ASP A 443 3.92 -6.26 -6.87
C ASP A 443 2.69 -5.61 -6.18
N GLY A 444 2.11 -4.59 -6.82
CA GLY A 444 1.02 -3.81 -6.25
C GLY A 444 -0.16 -4.65 -5.77
N TRP A 445 -0.52 -5.72 -6.50
CA TRP A 445 -1.64 -6.58 -6.10
C TRP A 445 -1.38 -7.32 -4.79
N ALA A 446 -0.13 -7.72 -4.53
CA ALA A 446 0.23 -8.43 -3.32
C ALA A 446 0.18 -7.48 -2.11
N LEU A 447 0.62 -6.24 -2.29
CA LEU A 447 0.55 -5.19 -1.27
C LEU A 447 -0.92 -4.81 -0.98
N GLU A 448 -1.73 -4.55 -2.00
CA GLU A 448 -3.16 -4.24 -1.81
C GLU A 448 -3.94 -5.41 -1.19
N THR A 449 -3.51 -6.67 -1.36
CA THR A 449 -4.13 -7.83 -0.70
C THR A 449 -3.74 -7.94 0.80
N ILE A 450 -2.60 -7.37 1.21
CA ILE A 450 -2.16 -7.36 2.62
C ILE A 450 -2.89 -6.30 3.43
N TRP A 451 -3.15 -5.15 2.80
CA TRP A 451 -3.79 -3.98 3.40
C TRP A 451 -5.28 -4.19 3.65
#